data_AF-A0A7T7CB14-F1
#
_entry.id   AF-A0A7T7CB14-F1
#
_cell.length_a   1.000
_cell.length_b   1.000
_cell.length_c   1.000
_cell.angle_alpha   90.00
_cell.angle_beta   90.00
_cell.angle_gamma   90.00
#
_symmetry.space_group_name_H-M   'P 1'
#
loop_
_entity.id
_entity.type
_entity.pdbx_description
1 polymer ?
#
loop_
_entity_poly.entity_id
_entity_poly.type
_entity_poly.pdbx_seq_one_letter_code
_entity_poly.pdbx_strand_id
1 'polypeptide(L)'
;MIGNKSGRSLIKDICLSMLAVVAVIVVFFLIDRSSWEPNTRESENLFSNLYELLPDELFTETFAPFDMVEFNFVTALVAIATFMSIIGQVMSWILRRE
;
A
#
# COMPACT_ATOMS: atom_id res chain seq x y z
N MET A 1 -33.82 -14.13 -3.56
CA MET A 1 -33.17 -12.81 -3.70
C MET A 1 -31.85 -12.69 -2.89
N ILE A 2 -31.03 -13.75 -2.77
CA ILE A 2 -29.85 -13.76 -1.89
C ILE A 2 -28.56 -13.21 -2.57
N GLY A 3 -28.51 -13.19 -3.90
CA GLY A 3 -27.30 -12.83 -4.66
C GLY A 3 -26.84 -11.36 -4.58
N ASN A 4 -27.73 -10.41 -4.26
CA ASN A 4 -27.41 -8.97 -4.32
C ASN A 4 -26.74 -8.45 -3.02
N LYS A 5 -27.01 -9.08 -1.87
CA LYS A 5 -26.49 -8.61 -0.58
C LYS A 5 -24.99 -8.91 -0.39
N SER A 6 -24.55 -10.09 -0.82
CA SER A 6 -23.16 -10.57 -0.71
C SER A 6 -22.20 -9.86 -1.67
N GLY A 7 -22.61 -9.62 -2.93
CA GLY A 7 -21.80 -8.83 -3.86
C GLY A 7 -21.64 -7.37 -3.40
N ARG A 8 -22.70 -6.78 -2.82
CA ARG A 8 -22.67 -5.41 -2.31
C ARG A 8 -21.78 -5.26 -1.07
N SER A 9 -21.67 -6.28 -0.22
CA SER A 9 -20.71 -6.24 0.90
C SER A 9 -19.26 -6.38 0.42
N LEU A 10 -18.97 -7.28 -0.52
CA LEU A 10 -17.64 -7.42 -1.11
C LEU A 10 -17.15 -6.11 -1.74
N ILE A 11 -17.98 -5.48 -2.59
CA ILE A 11 -17.62 -4.21 -3.23
C ILE A 11 -17.36 -3.13 -2.17
N LYS A 12 -18.17 -3.08 -1.10
CA LYS A 12 -17.97 -2.12 -0.01
C LYS A 12 -16.62 -2.34 0.70
N ASP A 13 -16.26 -3.59 0.98
CA ASP A 13 -15.02 -3.93 1.70
C ASP A 13 -13.78 -3.66 0.85
N ILE A 14 -13.84 -3.96 -0.46
CA ILE A 14 -12.80 -3.59 -1.42
C ILE A 14 -12.68 -2.06 -1.54
N CYS A 15 -13.80 -1.35 -1.67
CA CYS A 15 -13.80 0.12 -1.73
C CYS A 15 -13.19 0.74 -0.47
N LEU A 16 -13.49 0.19 0.71
CA LEU A 16 -12.90 0.67 1.97
C LEU A 16 -11.39 0.43 2.02
N SER A 17 -10.94 -0.74 1.55
CA SER A 17 -9.52 -1.08 1.45
C SER A 17 -8.79 -0.11 0.50
N MET A 18 -9.38 0.16 -0.66
CA MET A 18 -8.83 1.13 -1.63
C MET A 18 -8.82 2.56 -1.09
N LEU A 19 -9.86 2.97 -0.34
CA LEU A 19 -9.92 4.28 0.30
C LEU A 19 -8.77 4.47 1.31
N ALA A 20 -8.42 3.42 2.07
CA ALA A 20 -7.30 3.47 2.99
C ALA A 20 -5.96 3.68 2.25
N VAL A 21 -5.75 2.99 1.12
CA VAL A 21 -4.56 3.20 0.27
C VAL A 21 -4.50 4.62 -0.25
N VAL A 22 -5.62 5.14 -0.78
CA VAL A 22 -5.70 6.52 -1.27
C VAL A 22 -5.38 7.52 -0.16
N ALA A 23 -5.87 7.30 1.05
CA ALA A 23 -5.57 8.17 2.19
C ALA A 23 -4.08 8.19 2.51
N VAL A 24 -3.41 7.04 2.52
CA VAL A 24 -1.95 6.95 2.73
C VAL A 24 -1.19 7.71 1.63
N ILE A 25 -1.54 7.49 0.36
CA ILE A 25 -0.91 8.16 -0.78
C ILE A 25 -1.08 9.68 -0.69
N VAL A 26 -2.27 10.16 -0.31
CA VAL A 26 -2.54 11.59 -0.15
C VAL A 26 -1.69 12.17 0.98
N VAL A 27 -1.57 11.48 2.12
CA VAL A 27 -0.72 11.93 3.23
C VAL A 27 0.74 12.02 2.79
N PHE A 28 1.25 10.99 2.13
CA PHE A 28 2.63 10.99 1.62
C PHE A 28 2.86 12.09 0.60
N PHE A 29 1.92 12.29 -0.34
CA PHE A 29 2.00 13.36 -1.31
C PHE A 29 2.05 14.75 -0.65
N LEU A 30 1.25 14.98 0.39
CA LEU A 30 1.26 16.25 1.11
C LEU A 30 2.57 16.48 1.85
N ILE A 31 3.14 15.42 2.44
CA ILE A 31 4.42 15.50 3.13
C ILE A 31 5.55 15.76 2.14
N ASP A 32 5.61 14.99 1.05
CA ASP A 32 6.63 15.07 0.01
C ASP A 32 6.66 16.45 -0.66
N ARG A 33 5.50 17.12 -0.77
CA ARG A 33 5.40 18.50 -1.25
C ARG A 33 5.63 19.58 -0.21
N SER A 34 5.73 19.21 1.06
CA SER A 34 6.01 20.15 2.14
C SER A 34 7.51 20.27 2.39
N SER A 35 7.94 21.33 3.06
CA SER A 35 9.33 21.45 3.55
C SER A 35 9.60 20.63 4.81
N TRP A 36 8.73 19.68 5.14
CA TRP A 36 8.90 18.83 6.32
C TRP A 36 9.88 17.70 6.01
N GLU A 37 11.02 17.71 6.70
CA GLU A 37 11.99 16.63 6.65
C GLU A 37 11.79 15.69 7.85
N PRO A 38 11.52 14.39 7.64
CA PRO A 38 11.45 13.43 8.73
C PRO A 38 12.82 13.25 9.39
N ASN A 39 12.84 13.05 10.70
CA ASN A 39 14.10 12.81 11.43
C ASN A 39 14.64 11.40 11.11
N THR A 40 15.73 11.33 10.33
CA THR A 40 16.25 10.08 9.78
C THR A 40 17.27 9.34 10.65
N ARG A 41 17.67 9.90 11.81
CA ARG A 41 18.76 9.34 12.65
C ARG A 41 18.58 7.87 13.05
N GLU A 42 17.34 7.38 13.16
CA GLU A 42 17.07 5.96 13.44
C GLU A 42 16.55 5.20 12.21
N SER A 43 16.04 5.89 11.19
CA SER A 43 15.54 5.27 9.96
C SER A 43 16.70 4.77 9.10
N GLU A 44 17.84 5.46 9.08
CA GLU A 44 19.02 5.07 8.31
C GLU A 44 19.41 3.61 8.57
N ASN A 45 19.39 3.14 9.82
CA ASN A 45 19.76 1.75 10.17
C ASN A 45 18.71 0.71 9.77
N LEU A 46 17.42 1.05 9.79
CA LEU A 46 16.35 0.11 9.44
C LEU A 46 16.23 -0.04 7.94
N PHE A 47 16.30 1.07 7.22
CA PHE A 47 16.18 1.07 5.78
C PHE A 47 17.49 0.64 5.10
N SER A 48 18.68 0.95 5.64
CA SER A 48 19.96 0.49 5.05
C SER A 48 20.05 -1.03 4.91
N ASN A 49 19.64 -1.78 5.94
CA ASN A 49 19.65 -3.23 5.93
C ASN A 49 18.62 -3.83 4.95
N LEU A 50 17.50 -3.14 4.73
CA LEU A 50 16.48 -3.55 3.76
C LEU A 50 16.91 -3.22 2.32
N TYR A 51 17.61 -2.11 2.12
CA TYR A 51 18.15 -1.73 0.82
C TYR A 51 19.26 -2.68 0.38
N GLU A 52 20.12 -3.18 1.27
CA GLU A 52 21.10 -4.23 0.90
C GLU A 52 20.47 -5.52 0.36
N LEU A 53 19.21 -5.80 0.72
CA LEU A 53 18.49 -7.02 0.30
C LEU A 53 17.68 -6.84 -0.99
N LEU A 54 17.45 -5.60 -1.42
CA LEU A 54 16.58 -5.26 -2.55
C LEU A 54 17.43 -4.57 -3.64
N PRO A 55 17.03 -4.64 -4.92
CA PRO A 55 17.76 -3.92 -5.95
C PRO A 55 17.77 -2.41 -5.66
N ASP A 56 18.95 -1.78 -5.70
CA ASP A 56 19.15 -0.36 -5.36
C ASP A 56 18.25 0.58 -6.18
N GLU A 57 17.91 0.19 -7.41
CA GLU A 57 17.11 0.97 -8.37
C GLU A 57 15.59 0.78 -8.19
N LEU A 58 15.15 -0.15 -7.33
CA LEU A 58 13.75 -0.54 -7.24
C LEU A 58 12.85 0.59 -6.75
N PHE A 59 13.30 1.35 -5.73
CA PHE A 59 12.51 2.43 -5.10
C PHE A 59 13.03 3.83 -5.39
N THR A 60 14.09 3.93 -6.18
CA THR A 60 14.72 5.19 -6.62
C THR A 60 14.40 5.48 -8.08
N GLU A 61 14.27 4.45 -8.93
CA GLU A 61 13.97 4.63 -10.36
C GLU A 61 12.74 3.86 -10.83
N THR A 62 12.62 2.57 -10.47
CA THR A 62 11.58 1.69 -11.04
C THR A 62 10.20 1.96 -10.44
N PHE A 63 10.12 2.10 -9.11
CA PHE A 63 8.92 2.41 -8.35
C PHE A 63 9.18 3.62 -7.46
N ALA A 64 9.20 4.81 -8.08
CA ALA A 64 9.49 6.07 -7.42
C ALA A 64 8.35 7.10 -7.54
N PRO A 65 7.17 6.84 -6.93
CA PRO A 65 6.08 7.81 -6.93
C PRO A 65 6.34 9.08 -6.09
N PHE A 66 7.29 9.05 -5.16
CA PHE A 66 7.69 10.13 -4.26
C PHE A 66 9.20 10.35 -4.29
N ASP A 67 9.66 11.54 -3.86
CA ASP A 67 11.08 11.86 -3.80
C ASP A 67 11.77 11.12 -2.64
N MET A 68 11.04 10.87 -1.54
CA MET A 68 11.54 10.08 -0.40
C MET A 68 11.45 8.57 -0.65
N VAL A 69 12.60 7.89 -0.59
CA VAL A 69 12.69 6.44 -0.87
C VAL A 69 11.92 5.61 0.17
N GLU A 70 11.83 6.06 1.41
CA GLU A 70 11.05 5.43 2.47
C GLU A 70 9.56 5.41 2.13
N PHE A 71 9.05 6.48 1.52
CA PHE A 71 7.64 6.55 1.10
C PHE A 71 7.37 5.63 -0.07
N ASN A 72 8.30 5.53 -1.01
CA ASN A 72 8.23 4.58 -2.12
C ASN A 72 8.16 3.13 -1.61
N PHE A 73 9.02 2.79 -0.66
CA PHE A 73 9.04 1.48 -0.01
C PHE A 73 7.72 1.18 0.73
N VAL A 74 7.26 2.09 1.59
CA VAL A 74 6.01 1.89 2.34
C VAL A 74 4.81 1.81 1.40
N THR A 75 4.79 2.61 0.34
CA THR A 75 3.72 2.57 -0.67
C THR A 75 3.67 1.22 -1.37
N ALA A 76 4.82 0.65 -1.73
CA ALA A 76 4.89 -0.69 -2.30
C ALA A 76 4.38 -1.76 -1.32
N LEU A 77 4.77 -1.69 -0.05
CA LEU A 77 4.25 -2.62 0.98
C LEU A 77 2.73 -2.52 1.14
N VAL A 78 2.19 -1.29 1.22
CA VAL A 78 0.75 -1.05 1.32
C VAL A 78 0.02 -1.58 0.09
N ALA A 79 0.58 -1.39 -1.11
CA ALA A 79 0.02 -1.92 -2.35
C ALA A 79 -0.02 -3.44 -2.36
N ILE A 80 1.09 -4.11 -1.98
CA ILE A 80 1.17 -5.58 -1.89
C ILE A 80 0.17 -6.10 -0.86
N ALA A 81 0.13 -5.53 0.33
CA ALA A 81 -0.78 -5.94 1.39
C ALA A 81 -2.26 -5.79 0.97
N THR A 82 -2.58 -4.68 0.30
CA THR A 82 -3.93 -4.43 -0.21
C THR A 82 -4.30 -5.42 -1.31
N PHE A 83 -3.37 -5.70 -2.22
CA PHE A 83 -3.57 -6.68 -3.28
C PHE A 83 -3.86 -8.08 -2.71
N MET A 84 -3.07 -8.53 -1.74
CA MET A 84 -3.27 -9.79 -1.03
C MET A 84 -4.62 -9.82 -0.29
N SER A 85 -5.01 -8.71 0.35
CA SER A 85 -6.31 -8.56 1.00
C SER A 85 -7.48 -8.71 0.02
N ILE A 86 -7.40 -8.05 -1.14
CA ILE A 86 -8.42 -8.14 -2.19
C ILE A 86 -8.55 -9.58 -2.70
N ILE A 87 -7.41 -10.26 -2.95
CA ILE A 87 -7.41 -11.68 -3.35
C ILE A 87 -8.12 -12.53 -2.28
N GLY A 88 -7.79 -12.35 -1.00
CA GLY A 88 -8.41 -13.07 0.10
C GLY A 88 -9.93 -12.84 0.17
N GLN A 89 -10.38 -11.61 0.00
CA GLN A 89 -11.80 -11.24 -0.03
C GLN A 89 -12.53 -11.93 -1.20
N VAL A 90 -11.95 -11.90 -2.39
CA VAL A 90 -12.51 -12.55 -3.60
C VAL A 90 -12.57 -14.06 -3.42
N MET A 91 -11.50 -14.70 -2.95
CA MET A 91 -11.47 -16.15 -2.72
C MET A 91 -12.49 -16.58 -1.67
N SER A 92 -12.59 -15.85 -0.54
CA SER A 92 -13.61 -16.11 0.48
C SER A 92 -15.02 -15.96 -0.09
N TRP A 93 -15.25 -14.99 -0.97
CA TRP A 93 -16.55 -14.81 -1.61
C TRP A 93 -16.90 -15.94 -2.59
N ILE A 94 -15.93 -16.43 -3.36
CA ILE A 94 -16.10 -17.58 -4.25
C ILE A 94 -16.44 -18.83 -3.44
N LEU A 95 -15.65 -19.14 -2.39
CA LEU A 95 -15.83 -20.32 -1.55
C LEU A 95 -17.14 -20.33 -0.76
N ARG A 96 -17.69 -19.15 -0.42
CA ARG A 96 -19.00 -19.03 0.25
C ARG A 96 -20.19 -19.13 -0.71
N ARG A 97 -19.94 -19.20 -2.02
CA ARG A 97 -20.97 -19.27 -3.06
C ARG A 97 -21.27 -20.71 -3.50
N GLU A 98 -20.32 -21.62 -3.30
CA GLU A 98 -20.52 -23.08 -3.33
C GLU A 98 -21.23 -23.55 -2.05
#